data_AF-A0A149TRJ4-F1
#
_entry.id   AF-A0A149TRJ4-F1
#
_cell.length_a   1.000
_cell.length_b   1.000
_cell.length_c   1.000
_cell.angle_alpha   90.00
_cell.angle_beta   90.00
_cell.angle_gamma   90.00
#
_symmetry.space_group_name_H-M   'P 1'
#
loop_
_entity.id
_entity.type
_entity.pdbx_description
1 polymer ?
#
loop_
_entity_poly.entity_id
_entity_poly.type
_entity_poly.pdbx_seq_one_letter_code
_entity_poly.pdbx_strand_id
1 'polypeptide(L)'
;MQLSNRLRPVSHSSVSYVFPAMGASMAKLSKKIVTAAERAEKDYFLWDDRIPAFAVRVWPSSRKVYVFHYRAGGRMRRYTIGQHGSPTNLVSEKISAALLDY
;
A
#
# COMPACT_ATOMS: atom_id res chain seq x y z
N MET A 1 -10.14 -25.10 10.81
CA MET A 1 -8.68 -24.96 10.59
C MET A 1 -8.41 -23.61 9.91
N GLN A 2 -7.97 -22.61 10.68
CA GLN A 2 -7.89 -21.21 10.24
C GLN A 2 -6.67 -20.94 9.35
N LEU A 3 -6.95 -20.61 8.08
CA LEU A 3 -6.38 -19.53 7.28
C LEU A 3 -5.27 -18.68 7.95
N SER A 4 -4.00 -19.08 7.93
CA SER A 4 -2.89 -18.21 8.32
C SER A 4 -2.64 -17.12 7.27
N ASN A 5 -3.44 -16.05 7.29
CA ASN A 5 -3.18 -14.82 6.54
C ASN A 5 -2.04 -14.03 7.22
N ARG A 6 -0.82 -14.56 7.18
CA ARG A 6 0.38 -13.78 7.47
C ARG A 6 0.74 -13.03 6.18
N LEU A 7 0.37 -11.75 6.11
CA LEU A 7 0.74 -10.85 5.01
C LEU A 7 2.27 -10.75 4.95
N ARG A 8 2.90 -11.56 4.08
CA ARG A 8 4.35 -11.54 3.93
C ARG A 8 4.76 -10.25 3.20
N PRO A 9 5.85 -9.58 3.63
CA PRO A 9 6.38 -8.43 2.94
C PRO A 9 6.92 -8.89 1.58
N VAL A 10 6.33 -8.37 0.50
CA VAL A 10 6.81 -8.64 -0.85
C VAL A 10 7.94 -7.65 -1.16
N SER A 11 9.19 -8.05 -0.89
CA SER A 11 10.39 -7.28 -1.27
C SER A 11 10.82 -7.68 -2.68
N HIS A 12 10.62 -6.78 -3.65
CA HIS A 12 11.20 -6.93 -5.00
C HIS A 12 12.17 -5.78 -5.25
N SER A 13 13.46 -6.06 -5.07
CA SER A 13 14.53 -5.29 -5.70
C SER A 13 14.53 -5.57 -7.21
N SER A 14 14.32 -4.52 -8.00
CA SER A 14 14.57 -4.46 -9.45
C SER A 14 13.68 -5.29 -10.38
N VAL A 15 12.39 -4.95 -10.53
CA VAL A 15 11.69 -5.10 -11.83
C VAL A 15 10.60 -4.03 -11.96
N SER A 16 10.58 -3.35 -13.11
CA SER A 16 9.53 -2.49 -13.60
C SER A 16 8.15 -3.15 -13.47
N TYR A 17 7.38 -2.74 -12.47
CA TYR A 17 5.92 -2.82 -12.45
C TYR A 17 5.31 -4.09 -13.06
N VAL A 18 5.51 -5.23 -12.40
CA VAL A 18 4.59 -6.35 -12.60
C VAL A 18 3.39 -6.06 -11.72
N PHE A 19 2.34 -5.47 -12.31
CA PHE A 19 0.98 -5.78 -11.85
C PHE A 19 0.92 -7.30 -11.83
N PRO A 20 0.68 -7.97 -10.68
CA PRO A 20 0.47 -9.41 -10.70
C PRO A 20 -0.66 -9.67 -11.70
N ALA A 21 -0.43 -10.55 -12.67
CA ALA A 21 -1.46 -10.95 -13.62
C ALA A 21 -2.73 -11.29 -12.83
N MET A 22 -3.87 -10.77 -13.29
CA MET A 22 -5.20 -11.00 -12.73
C MET A 22 -5.36 -12.50 -12.43
N GLY A 23 -5.27 -12.88 -11.14
CA GLY A 23 -5.24 -14.28 -10.71
C GLY A 23 -4.47 -14.52 -9.41
N ALA A 24 -3.52 -13.67 -9.03
CA ALA A 24 -2.93 -13.70 -7.68
C ALA A 24 -3.85 -12.94 -6.71
N SER A 25 -4.47 -13.65 -5.77
CA SER A 25 -5.34 -13.10 -4.73
C SER A 25 -4.57 -12.13 -3.82
N MET A 26 -4.57 -10.84 -4.16
CA MET A 26 -4.12 -9.78 -3.26
C MET A 26 -5.24 -9.47 -2.27
N ALA A 27 -4.88 -9.27 -1.00
CA ALA A 27 -5.87 -8.93 0.01
C ALA A 27 -6.32 -7.48 -0.19
N LYS A 28 -7.64 -7.25 -0.27
CA LYS A 28 -8.25 -5.92 -0.21
C LYS A 28 -7.63 -5.09 0.91
N LEU A 29 -7.07 -3.94 0.56
CA LEU A 29 -6.49 -3.06 1.56
C LEU A 29 -7.63 -2.47 2.40
N SER A 30 -7.53 -2.60 3.72
CA SER A 30 -8.46 -2.01 4.68
C SER A 30 -7.68 -1.32 5.78
N LYS A 31 -8.27 -0.38 6.52
CA LYS A 31 -7.58 0.26 7.65
C LYS A 31 -7.04 -0.77 8.64
N LYS A 32 -7.76 -1.86 8.90
CA LYS A 32 -7.29 -2.94 9.80
C LYS A 32 -5.98 -3.53 9.31
N ILE A 33 -5.87 -3.81 8.01
CA ILE A 33 -4.64 -4.33 7.39
C ILE A 33 -3.52 -3.29 7.46
N VAL A 34 -3.81 -2.04 7.14
CA VAL A 34 -2.81 -0.95 7.19
C VAL A 34 -2.32 -0.72 8.63
N THR A 35 -3.22 -0.71 9.61
CA THR A 35 -2.88 -0.58 11.03
C THR A 35 -2.09 -1.78 11.52
N ALA A 36 -2.52 -3.00 11.19
CA ALA A 36 -1.85 -4.25 11.57
C ALA A 36 -0.54 -4.52 10.81
N ALA A 37 -0.23 -3.76 9.75
CA ALA A 37 1.00 -3.91 9.00
C ALA A 37 2.22 -3.68 9.90
N GLU A 38 3.02 -4.73 10.08
CA GLU A 38 4.21 -4.73 10.92
C GLU A 38 5.43 -4.17 10.19
N ARG A 39 6.43 -3.73 10.96
CA ARG A 39 7.73 -3.34 10.42
C ARG A 39 8.42 -4.56 9.81
N ALA A 40 9.10 -4.36 8.69
CA ALA A 40 10.06 -5.31 8.13
C ALA A 40 11.45 -4.68 8.13
N GLU A 41 12.49 -5.49 7.93
CA GLU A 41 13.89 -5.02 7.85
C GLU A 41 14.09 -3.99 6.73
N LYS A 42 13.30 -4.09 5.66
CA LYS A 42 13.27 -3.17 4.53
C LYS A 42 11.88 -2.61 4.34
N ASP A 43 11.78 -1.46 3.69
CA ASP A 43 10.48 -0.92 3.31
C ASP A 43 9.80 -1.80 2.28
N TYR A 44 8.48 -1.87 2.35
CA TYR A 44 7.67 -2.65 1.43
C TYR A 44 6.36 -1.94 1.11
N PHE A 45 5.68 -2.42 0.05
CA PHE A 45 4.41 -1.88 -0.40
C PHE A 45 3.30 -2.90 -0.18
N LEU A 46 2.20 -2.44 0.40
CA LEU A 46 0.94 -3.15 0.44
C LEU A 46 0.05 -2.61 -0.69
N TRP A 47 -0.21 -3.46 -1.67
CA TRP A 47 -1.04 -3.13 -2.84
C TRP A 47 -2.52 -3.35 -2.54
N ASP A 48 -3.36 -2.49 -3.09
CA ASP A 48 -4.81 -2.69 -3.13
C ASP A 48 -5.20 -3.45 -4.41
N ASP A 49 -6.13 -4.39 -4.31
CA ASP A 49 -6.62 -5.22 -5.40
C ASP A 49 -7.76 -4.56 -6.20
N ARG A 50 -8.49 -3.62 -5.60
CA ARG A 50 -9.61 -2.88 -6.18
C ARG A 50 -9.18 -1.55 -6.78
N ILE A 51 -8.13 -0.95 -6.26
CA ILE A 51 -7.61 0.35 -6.72
C ILE A 51 -6.28 0.14 -7.43
N PRO A 52 -6.28 0.11 -8.77
CA PRO A 52 -5.07 -0.06 -9.55
C PRO A 52 -4.02 0.99 -9.19
N ALA A 53 -2.78 0.53 -8.99
CA ALA A 53 -1.62 1.37 -8.74
C ALA A 53 -1.67 2.19 -7.43
N PHE A 54 -2.59 1.85 -6.52
CA PHE A 54 -2.62 2.35 -5.16
C PHE A 54 -1.91 1.40 -4.20
N ALA A 55 -1.09 1.96 -3.30
CA ALA A 55 -0.43 1.19 -2.25
C ALA A 55 -0.19 2.01 -0.98
N VAL A 56 0.06 1.28 0.11
CA VAL A 56 0.67 1.83 1.32
C VAL A 56 2.13 1.39 1.38
N ARG A 57 3.03 2.36 1.42
CA ARG A 57 4.44 2.11 1.74
C ARG A 57 4.62 2.05 3.25
N VAL A 58 5.14 0.93 3.74
CA VAL A 58 5.49 0.73 5.14
C VAL A 58 7.01 0.80 5.27
N TRP A 59 7.50 1.72 6.09
CA TRP A 59 8.92 1.87 6.38
C TRP A 59 9.33 0.98 7.56
N PRO A 60 10.63 0.62 7.69
CA PRO A 60 11.14 -0.08 8.87
C PRO A 60 10.90 0.68 10.18
N SER A 61 10.83 2.02 10.11
CA SER A 61 10.47 2.90 11.22
C SER A 61 8.98 2.89 11.59
N SER A 62 8.19 1.96 11.04
CA SER A 62 6.72 1.89 11.16
C SER A 62 5.94 3.03 10.50
N ARG A 63 6.63 3.99 9.88
CA ARG A 63 5.98 5.06 9.11
C ARG A 63 5.21 4.47 7.92
N LYS A 64 3.94 4.84 7.79
CA LYS A 64 3.05 4.38 6.72
C LYS A 64 2.60 5.55 5.87
N VAL A 65 2.71 5.43 4.56
CA VAL A 65 2.41 6.51 3.62
C VAL A 65 1.59 5.97 2.45
N TYR A 66 0.51 6.66 2.12
CA TYR A 66 -0.29 6.37 0.95
C TYR A 66 0.40 6.88 -0.31
N VAL A 67 0.51 6.00 -1.31
CA VAL A 67 1.15 6.32 -2.58
C VAL A 67 0.30 5.86 -3.75
N PHE A 68 0.29 6.67 -4.80
CA PHE A 68 -0.11 6.26 -6.13
C PHE A 68 1.11 6.17 -7.01
N HIS A 69 1.16 5.12 -7.81
CA HIS A 69 2.12 5.06 -8.89
C HIS A 69 1.39 5.31 -10.20
N TYR A 70 2.00 6.08 -11.07
CA TYR A 70 1.38 6.50 -12.32
C TYR A 70 2.45 6.71 -13.38
N ARG A 71 2.04 6.70 -14.65
CA ARG A 71 2.93 7.04 -15.76
C ARG A 71 2.65 8.46 -16.22
N ALA A 72 3.71 9.24 -16.39
CA ALA A 72 3.64 10.55 -17.01
C ALA A 72 4.90 10.80 -17.82
N GLY A 73 4.73 11.24 -19.08
CA GLY A 73 5.84 11.44 -20.01
C GLY A 73 6.68 10.18 -20.25
N GLY A 74 6.02 9.02 -20.40
CA GLY A 74 6.68 7.73 -20.63
C GLY A 74 7.46 7.17 -19.44
N ARG A 75 7.50 7.87 -18.30
CA ARG A 75 8.24 7.45 -17.10
C ARG A 75 7.28 7.04 -15.99
N MET A 76 7.70 6.06 -15.20
CA MET A 76 7.00 5.71 -13.97
C MET A 76 7.31 6.73 -12.90
N ARG A 77 6.26 7.24 -12.25
CA ARG A 77 6.33 8.20 -11.17
C ARG A 77 5.55 7.71 -9.97
N ARG A 78 5.91 8.23 -8.80
CA ARG A 78 5.25 7.99 -7.53
C ARG A 78 4.74 9.31 -7.00
N TYR A 79 3.44 9.37 -6.75
CA TYR A 79 2.80 10.45 -6.04
C TYR A 79 2.57 10.02 -4.58
N THR A 80 3.14 10.77 -3.65
CA THR A 80 2.91 10.58 -2.23
C THR A 80 1.71 11.42 -1.82
N ILE A 81 0.66 10.77 -1.33
CA ILE A 81 -0.55 11.48 -0.89
C ILE A 81 -0.37 12.01 0.53
N GLY A 82 0.19 11.16 1.40
CA GLY A 82 0.64 11.56 2.72
C GLY A 82 0.64 10.43 3.75
N GLN A 83 1.00 10.79 4.97
CA GLN A 83 1.23 9.84 6.06
C GLN A 83 -0.08 9.41 6.70
N HIS A 84 -0.20 8.10 6.94
CA HIS A 84 -1.32 7.52 7.68
C HIS A 84 -1.38 8.11 9.11
N GLY A 85 -2.56 8.59 9.52
CA GLY A 85 -2.78 9.18 10.84
C GLY A 85 -2.13 10.56 11.05
N SER A 86 -1.72 11.25 9.98
CA SER A 86 -1.22 12.61 10.09
C SER A 86 -2.39 13.59 10.27
N PRO A 87 -2.48 14.33 11.40
CA PRO A 87 -3.54 15.30 11.62
C PRO A 87 -3.44 16.52 10.67
N THR A 88 -2.25 16.76 10.11
CA THR A 88 -1.98 17.88 9.21
C THR A 88 -2.42 17.59 7.78
N ASN A 89 -2.50 16.32 7.37
CA ASN A 89 -2.82 15.95 5.99
C ASN A 89 -4.26 15.44 5.88
N LEU A 90 -5.18 16.37 5.66
CA LEU A 90 -6.62 16.09 5.51
C LEU A 90 -6.92 15.08 4.39
N VAL A 91 -6.15 15.07 3.31
CA VAL A 91 -6.35 14.12 2.20
C VAL A 91 -6.01 12.70 2.65
N SER A 92 -4.93 12.53 3.41
CA SER A 92 -4.52 11.23 3.94
C SER A 92 -5.51 10.68 4.96
N GLU A 93 -6.10 11.55 5.77
CA GLU A 93 -7.14 11.14 6.70
C GLU A 93 -8.46 10.83 5.99
N LYS A 94 -8.84 11.60 4.97
CA LYS A 94 -9.98 11.23 4.12
C LYS A 94 -9.77 9.90 3.42
N ILE A 95 -8.56 9.58 2.97
CA ILE A 95 -8.24 8.27 2.39
C ILE A 95 -8.28 7.18 3.45
N SER A 96 -7.76 7.44 4.65
CA SER A 96 -7.83 6.49 5.76
C SER A 96 -9.29 6.17 6.14
N ALA A 97 -10.17 7.18 6.09
CA ALA A 97 -11.60 7.07 6.31
C ALA A 97 -12.34 6.42 5.12
N ALA A 98 -12.02 6.77 3.88
CA ALA A 98 -12.71 6.25 2.70
C ALA A 98 -12.33 4.80 2.36
N LEU A 99 -11.06 4.41 2.59
CA LEU A 99 -10.62 3.01 2.46
C LEU A 99 -11.28 2.06 3.48
N LEU A 100 -12.05 2.59 4.43
CA LEU A 100 -12.82 1.80 5.39
C LEU A 100 -14.23 1.45 4.92
N ASP A 101 -14.78 2.23 4.00
CA ASP A 101 -16.21 2.19 3.68
C ASP A 101 -16.50 1.82 2.21
N TYR A 102 -15.45 1.64 1.39
CA TYR A 102 -15.54 1.13 0.02
C TYR A 102 -15.69 -0.40 -0.05
#